data_AF-A0A7Y4NDS6-F1
#
_entry.id   AF-A0A7Y4NDS6-F1
#
_cell.length_a   1.000
_cell.length_b   1.000
_cell.length_c   1.000
_cell.angle_alpha   90.00
_cell.angle_beta   90.00
_cell.angle_gamma   90.00
#
_symmetry.space_group_name_H-M   'P 1'
#
loop_
_entity.id
_entity.type
_entity.pdbx_description
1 polymer ?
#
loop_
_entity_poly.entity_id
_entity_poly.type
_entity_poly.pdbx_seq_one_letter_code
_entity_poly.pdbx_strand_id
1 'polypeptide(L)'
;PEDAELREDLNQWARVTLNSDAERHGLTRFWDLQGQLLWEAEFENGLRHGRYWSRAENAYADFRVHFEEGRAEGNLACGEWSLLDAQRAVVLTRDLGRAMDERTLARSPVFSNLARGAEGWRELAREARADRRYREALLATARACATSLDVQPLKAGLEELTLPRKKDSASELADDVVEEAGQEWAPMADALMRGADAATLLRAYAVLLDQTDRPRAALDLLHAAMLLAPERKEYLFTRGLILLNLGVADQVRKDAQGLAAAEPDTAAFLDTYARVLFPRFDFWAGQEPPRCTYDGLPEKPEQPLEAIQQLVRKYATRLQAMRGALLQRFKPGAAVSWLPPDLSGLLGKGPVELKQYELELEDEQVEVDETLDVELGLADLTLMLRGDWSALSWLLWSCGETAFRMPTRIAPPADYGQAAGQASQRLWQSRDRKFRGDASTTKPGQGFLFEGVALGDLHPNLVSIAERQYAETQAMFYWLNDPDHVSPWQSNLRGS
;
A
#
# COMPACT_ATOMS: atom_id res chain seq x y z
N PRO A 1 22.98 9.18 43.82
CA PRO A 1 21.88 9.85 44.56
C PRO A 1 21.35 8.92 45.66
N GLU A 2 20.83 9.43 46.77
CA GLU A 2 20.21 8.56 47.79
C GLU A 2 19.01 7.80 47.20
N ASP A 3 18.93 6.50 47.50
CA ASP A 3 17.89 5.56 47.01
C ASP A 3 17.80 5.36 45.48
N ALA A 4 18.88 5.66 44.74
CA ALA A 4 18.97 5.35 43.31
C ALA A 4 19.81 4.08 43.07
N GLU A 5 19.39 3.27 42.10
CA GLU A 5 20.08 2.05 41.69
C GLU A 5 20.91 2.30 40.43
N LEU A 6 22.10 1.69 40.34
CA LEU A 6 22.95 1.79 39.16
C LEU A 6 22.42 0.82 38.07
N ARG A 7 22.03 1.38 36.93
CA ARG A 7 21.73 0.66 35.69
C ARG A 7 23.01 0.51 34.88
N GLU A 8 23.75 -0.58 35.10
CA GLU A 8 25.03 -0.85 34.42
C GLU A 8 24.87 -0.92 32.89
N ASP A 9 23.72 -1.38 32.41
CA ASP A 9 23.36 -1.44 30.98
C ASP A 9 23.29 -0.06 30.31
N LEU A 10 22.96 0.98 31.09
CA LEU A 10 22.80 2.35 30.61
C LEU A 10 23.91 3.29 31.09
N ASN A 11 24.80 2.82 31.97
CA ASN A 11 25.75 3.65 32.71
C ASN A 11 25.08 4.85 33.41
N GLN A 12 23.93 4.63 34.06
CA GLN A 12 23.11 5.68 34.67
C GLN A 12 22.60 5.26 36.05
N TRP A 13 22.45 6.22 36.96
CA TRP A 13 21.67 6.01 38.18
C TRP A 13 20.19 6.21 37.88
N ALA A 14 19.32 5.35 38.41
CA ALA A 14 17.89 5.41 38.22
C ALA A 14 17.15 5.33 39.56
N ARG A 15 16.11 6.15 39.72
CA ARG A 15 15.12 6.01 40.79
C ARG A 15 13.77 5.85 40.13
N VAL A 16 13.26 4.63 40.17
CA VAL A 16 12.01 4.23 39.53
C VAL A 16 11.06 3.74 40.62
N THR A 17 9.84 4.27 40.61
CA THR A 17 8.76 3.74 41.45
C THR A 17 7.85 2.91 40.56
N LEU A 18 7.42 1.73 41.03
CA LEU A 18 6.57 0.80 40.28
C LEU A 18 5.20 0.64 40.96
N ASN A 19 4.15 0.40 40.18
CA ASN A 19 2.83 -0.01 40.69
C ASN A 19 2.80 -1.52 41.02
N SER A 20 1.62 -2.04 41.40
CA SER A 20 1.42 -3.46 41.71
C SER A 20 1.68 -4.40 40.53
N ASP A 21 1.62 -3.89 39.30
CA ASP A 21 1.82 -4.64 38.06
C ASP A 21 3.25 -4.51 37.54
N ALA A 22 4.17 -3.98 38.37
CA ALA A 22 5.57 -3.72 38.03
C ALA A 22 5.78 -2.71 36.89
N GLU A 23 4.80 -1.84 36.64
CA GLU A 23 4.91 -0.74 35.68
C GLU A 23 5.33 0.56 36.38
N ARG A 24 6.01 1.47 35.66
CA ARG A 24 6.41 2.77 36.22
C ARG A 24 5.19 3.56 36.72
N HIS A 25 5.27 4.10 37.93
CA HIS A 25 4.20 4.87 38.54
C HIS A 25 4.77 5.92 39.51
N GLY A 26 4.27 7.15 39.46
CA GLY A 26 4.82 8.27 40.21
C GLY A 26 6.09 8.86 39.58
N LEU A 27 6.88 9.57 40.37
CA LEU A 27 8.05 10.30 39.87
C LEU A 27 9.23 9.35 39.62
N THR A 28 9.74 9.37 38.39
CA THR A 28 10.93 8.63 37.96
C THR A 28 12.05 9.61 37.58
N ARG A 29 13.28 9.28 37.95
CA ARG A 29 14.47 10.12 37.71
C ARG A 29 15.67 9.31 37.26
N PHE A 30 16.45 9.87 36.33
CA PHE A 30 17.70 9.31 35.84
C PHE A 30 18.83 10.32 35.94
N TRP A 31 20.02 9.87 36.35
CA TRP A 31 21.23 10.68 36.47
C TRP A 31 22.40 10.00 35.77
N ASP A 32 23.37 10.80 35.32
CA ASP A 32 24.66 10.28 34.85
C ASP A 32 25.50 9.73 36.02
N LEU A 33 26.62 9.08 35.70
CA LEU A 33 27.53 8.50 36.70
C LEU A 33 28.09 9.55 37.68
N GLN A 34 28.13 10.83 37.28
CA GLN A 34 28.59 11.95 38.10
C GLN A 34 27.48 12.52 39.00
N GLY A 35 26.25 12.00 38.89
CA GLY A 35 25.10 12.40 39.69
C GLY A 35 24.35 13.62 39.16
N GLN A 36 24.60 14.06 37.92
CA GLN A 36 23.81 15.12 37.29
C GLN A 36 22.52 14.55 36.72
N LEU A 37 21.40 15.23 36.95
CA LEU A 37 20.08 14.79 36.49
C LEU A 37 20.03 14.85 34.95
N LEU A 38 19.74 13.70 34.32
CA LEU A 38 19.57 13.58 32.88
C LEU A 38 18.13 13.89 32.48
N TRP A 39 17.17 13.27 33.15
CA TRP A 39 15.74 13.53 32.95
C TRP A 39 14.91 13.08 34.15
N GLU A 40 13.72 13.67 34.30
CA GLU A 40 12.69 13.25 35.24
C GLU A 40 11.30 13.33 34.61
N ALA A 41 10.42 12.39 34.99
CA ALA A 41 9.04 12.39 34.52
C ALA A 41 8.11 11.75 35.54
N GLU A 42 6.88 12.24 35.60
CA GLU A 42 5.78 11.57 36.29
C GLU A 42 5.18 10.49 35.39
N PHE A 43 4.85 9.34 35.99
CA PHE A 43 4.25 8.20 35.33
C PHE A 43 2.92 7.80 35.99
N GLU A 44 1.99 7.34 35.17
CA GLU A 44 0.77 6.66 35.60
C GLU A 44 0.63 5.38 34.78
N ASN A 45 0.72 4.23 35.46
CA ASN A 45 0.56 2.88 34.88
C ASN A 45 1.41 2.68 33.61
N GLY A 46 2.72 2.88 33.76
CA GLY A 46 3.71 2.68 32.70
C GLY A 46 3.83 3.84 31.71
N LEU A 47 2.89 4.78 31.66
CA LEU A 47 2.88 5.88 30.70
C LEU A 47 3.32 7.19 31.35
N ARG A 48 4.10 8.02 30.63
CA ARG A 48 4.43 9.38 31.10
C ARG A 48 3.13 10.19 31.20
N HIS A 49 2.82 10.65 32.40
CA HIS A 49 1.60 11.40 32.70
C HIS A 49 1.89 12.39 33.83
N GLY A 50 1.79 13.69 33.54
CA GLY A 50 2.18 14.75 34.46
C GLY A 50 3.48 15.43 34.06
N ARG A 51 4.22 15.95 35.03
CA ARG A 51 5.41 16.78 34.80
C ARG A 51 6.52 16.01 34.08
N TYR A 52 7.20 16.69 33.17
CA TYR A 52 8.38 16.21 32.44
C TYR A 52 9.49 17.25 32.48
N TRP A 53 10.74 16.79 32.61
CA TRP A 53 11.94 17.60 32.47
C TRP A 53 13.08 16.74 31.88
N SER A 54 13.89 17.31 30.99
CA SER A 54 15.06 16.62 30.44
C SER A 54 16.19 17.59 30.08
N ARG A 55 17.42 17.12 30.15
CA ARG A 55 18.53 17.71 29.39
C ARG A 55 18.25 17.56 27.90
N ALA A 56 18.52 18.63 27.15
CA ALA A 56 18.25 18.72 25.72
C ALA A 56 19.39 19.45 24.98
N GLU A 57 20.60 19.35 25.50
CA GLU A 57 21.80 19.93 24.88
C GLU A 57 21.92 19.44 23.43
N ASN A 58 22.12 20.39 22.52
CA ASN A 58 22.22 20.17 21.08
C ASN A 58 20.96 19.69 20.34
N ALA A 59 19.82 19.50 21.01
CA ALA A 59 18.58 19.09 20.33
C ALA A 59 17.91 20.25 19.55
N TYR A 60 17.97 21.47 20.11
CA TYR A 60 17.22 22.62 19.61
C TYR A 60 18.05 23.60 18.79
N ALA A 61 17.40 24.29 17.85
CA ALA A 61 18.04 25.21 16.90
C ALA A 61 18.74 26.38 17.61
N ASP A 62 18.17 26.84 18.73
CA ASP A 62 18.82 27.81 19.60
C ASP A 62 19.86 27.12 20.49
N PHE A 63 21.14 27.41 20.25
CA PHE A 63 22.27 26.82 20.97
C PHE A 63 22.26 27.12 22.48
N ARG A 64 21.50 28.12 22.93
CA ARG A 64 21.38 28.47 24.35
C ARG A 64 20.55 27.45 25.11
N VAL A 65 19.76 26.62 24.44
CA VAL A 65 18.88 25.64 25.10
C VAL A 65 19.71 24.48 25.65
N HIS A 66 19.60 24.25 26.96
CA HIS A 66 20.21 23.14 27.67
C HIS A 66 19.17 22.17 28.26
N PHE A 67 17.96 22.65 28.54
CA PHE A 67 16.90 21.84 29.13
C PHE A 67 15.56 22.08 28.46
N GLU A 68 14.67 21.11 28.60
CA GLU A 68 13.26 21.23 28.26
C GLU A 68 12.40 20.78 29.44
N GLU A 69 11.23 21.42 29.60
CA GLU A 69 10.23 21.00 30.58
C GLU A 69 8.81 21.23 30.09
N GLY A 70 7.88 20.43 30.58
CA GLY A 70 6.49 20.49 30.18
C GLY A 70 5.64 19.42 30.86
N ARG A 71 4.55 19.00 30.21
CA ARG A 71 3.61 18.01 30.73
C ARG A 71 3.24 16.92 29.71
N ALA A 72 3.39 15.66 30.07
CA ALA A 72 2.88 14.57 29.25
C ALA A 72 1.47 14.12 29.68
N GLU A 73 0.68 13.61 28.75
CA GLU A 73 -0.53 12.84 29.01
C GLU A 73 -0.47 11.56 28.16
N GLY A 74 -0.27 10.41 28.79
CA GLY A 74 -0.22 9.12 28.09
C GLY A 74 0.93 9.02 27.10
N ASN A 75 2.14 9.43 27.49
CA ASN A 75 3.34 9.60 26.65
C ASN A 75 3.33 10.76 25.65
N LEU A 76 2.25 11.52 25.53
CA LEU A 76 2.13 12.60 24.55
C LEU A 76 2.41 13.97 25.19
N ALA A 77 3.29 14.75 24.58
CA ALA A 77 3.62 16.10 25.02
C ALA A 77 2.42 17.06 24.81
N CYS A 78 1.96 17.72 25.87
CA CYS A 78 0.80 18.62 25.80
C CYS A 78 0.96 19.89 26.66
N GLY A 79 0.10 20.86 26.39
CA GLY A 79 0.10 22.14 27.09
C GLY A 79 1.38 22.93 26.87
N GLU A 80 1.77 23.71 27.87
CA GLU A 80 2.93 24.58 27.78
C GLU A 80 4.24 23.80 27.92
N TRP A 81 5.12 23.95 26.94
CA TRP A 81 6.50 23.47 26.94
C TRP A 81 7.46 24.64 26.98
N SER A 82 8.45 24.57 27.86
CA SER A 82 9.49 25.59 27.99
C SER A 82 10.85 25.02 27.67
N LEU A 83 11.59 25.73 26.82
CA LEU A 83 13.01 25.50 26.54
C LEU A 83 13.82 26.47 27.39
N LEU A 84 14.80 25.94 28.11
CA LEU A 84 15.54 26.66 29.14
C LEU A 84 17.03 26.70 28.83
N ASP A 85 17.70 27.78 29.21
CA ASP A 85 19.15 27.89 29.12
C ASP A 85 19.89 27.20 30.29
N ALA A 86 21.22 27.26 30.27
CA ALA A 86 22.07 26.69 31.32
C ALA A 86 21.81 27.28 32.72
N GLN A 87 21.23 28.47 32.82
CA GLN A 87 20.84 29.14 34.07
C GLN A 87 19.38 28.89 34.44
N ARG A 88 18.66 28.05 33.68
CA ARG A 88 17.22 27.78 33.79
C ARG A 88 16.34 29.00 33.47
N ALA A 89 16.86 30.00 32.76
CA ALA A 89 16.01 31.05 32.22
C ALA A 89 15.29 30.55 30.96
N VAL A 90 14.04 30.98 30.79
CA VAL A 90 13.21 30.61 29.64
C VAL A 90 13.76 31.25 28.37
N VAL A 91 14.10 30.42 27.38
CA VAL A 91 14.50 30.82 26.03
C VAL A 91 13.28 30.90 25.13
N LEU A 92 12.39 29.91 25.22
CA LEU A 92 11.18 29.81 24.41
C LEU A 92 10.10 29.07 25.21
N THR A 93 8.85 29.50 25.05
CA THR A 93 7.67 28.78 25.53
C THR A 93 6.74 28.50 24.36
N ARG A 94 6.20 27.28 24.27
CA ARG A 94 5.29 26.85 23.21
C ARG A 94 4.11 26.08 23.80
N ASP A 95 2.89 26.43 23.39
CA ASP A 95 1.72 25.58 23.64
C ASP A 95 1.64 24.45 22.60
N LEU A 96 1.83 23.21 23.03
CA LEU A 96 1.71 22.00 22.19
C LEU A 96 0.27 21.48 22.10
N GLY A 97 -0.69 22.22 22.67
CA GLY A 97 -2.11 21.92 22.60
C GLY A 97 -2.48 20.73 23.48
N ARG A 98 -3.65 20.14 23.24
CA ARG A 98 -4.09 18.95 23.99
C ARG A 98 -3.42 17.68 23.46
N ALA A 99 -3.17 16.73 24.35
CA ALA A 99 -2.85 15.38 23.93
C ALA A 99 -4.02 14.79 23.13
N MET A 100 -3.70 13.99 22.12
CA MET A 100 -4.69 13.25 21.34
C MET A 100 -4.22 11.81 21.28
N ASP A 101 -4.86 10.95 22.07
CA ASP A 101 -4.54 9.53 22.10
C ASP A 101 -4.82 8.85 20.76
N GLU A 102 -4.34 7.60 20.65
CA GLU A 102 -4.44 6.80 19.44
C GLU A 102 -5.88 6.69 18.92
N ARG A 103 -6.82 6.43 19.83
CA ARG A 103 -8.24 6.25 19.49
C ARG A 103 -8.87 7.55 19.01
N THR A 104 -8.52 8.68 19.61
CA THR A 104 -9.04 10.00 19.24
C THR A 104 -8.50 10.39 17.87
N LEU A 105 -7.20 10.23 17.64
CA LEU A 105 -6.57 10.63 16.39
C LEU A 105 -6.97 9.71 15.23
N ALA A 106 -7.07 8.39 15.45
CA ALA A 106 -7.55 7.42 14.46
C ALA A 106 -8.96 7.74 13.92
N ARG A 107 -9.79 8.40 14.74
CA ARG A 107 -11.16 8.82 14.38
C ARG A 107 -11.23 10.21 13.75
N SER A 108 -10.11 10.92 13.65
CA SER A 108 -10.10 12.26 13.07
C SER A 108 -10.51 12.22 11.60
N PRO A 109 -11.36 13.16 11.14
CA PRO A 109 -11.70 13.30 9.73
C PRO A 109 -10.49 13.63 8.85
N VAL A 110 -9.35 14.06 9.42
CA VAL A 110 -8.13 14.38 8.67
C VAL A 110 -7.56 13.19 7.90
N PHE A 111 -7.81 11.98 8.42
CA PHE A 111 -7.37 10.74 7.80
C PHE A 111 -8.41 10.10 6.88
N SER A 112 -9.59 10.70 6.73
CA SER A 112 -10.63 10.13 5.86
C SER A 112 -10.27 10.24 4.37
N ASN A 113 -10.75 9.28 3.58
CA ASN A 113 -10.70 9.32 2.10
C ASN A 113 -11.67 10.33 1.48
N LEU A 114 -12.47 11.03 2.29
CA LEU A 114 -13.46 11.98 1.80
C LEU A 114 -12.76 13.13 1.09
N ALA A 115 -13.10 13.33 -0.19
CA ALA A 115 -12.58 14.43 -0.96
C ALA A 115 -13.09 15.76 -0.36
N ARG A 116 -12.16 16.65 0.00
CA ARG A 116 -12.45 18.04 0.35
C ARG A 116 -11.56 18.95 -0.46
N GLY A 117 -12.07 20.13 -0.82
CA GLY A 117 -11.24 21.18 -1.40
C GLY A 117 -10.29 21.77 -0.36
N ALA A 118 -9.30 22.54 -0.81
CA ALA A 118 -8.32 23.17 0.07
C ALA A 118 -8.98 23.99 1.19
N GLU A 119 -10.05 24.75 0.88
CA GLU A 119 -10.73 25.54 1.90
C GLU A 119 -11.45 24.70 2.96
N GLY A 120 -12.04 23.56 2.58
CA GLY A 120 -12.67 22.65 3.55
C GLY A 120 -11.65 22.00 4.50
N TRP A 121 -10.40 21.81 4.05
CA TRP A 121 -9.31 21.39 4.94
C TRP A 121 -8.80 22.54 5.82
N ARG A 122 -8.73 23.77 5.29
CA ARG A 122 -8.37 24.96 6.08
C ARG A 122 -9.40 25.26 7.16
N GLU A 123 -10.68 25.06 6.89
CA GLU A 123 -11.75 25.19 7.88
C GLU A 123 -11.57 24.18 9.01
N LEU A 124 -11.37 22.89 8.68
CA LEU A 124 -11.06 21.86 9.68
C LEU A 124 -9.81 22.21 10.51
N ALA A 125 -8.76 22.75 9.86
CA ALA A 125 -7.55 23.19 10.56
C ALA A 125 -7.83 24.36 11.53
N ARG A 126 -8.65 25.33 11.12
CA ARG A 126 -9.05 26.47 11.97
C ARG A 126 -9.88 26.02 13.17
N GLU A 127 -10.85 25.12 12.96
CA GLU A 127 -11.65 24.52 14.04
C GLU A 127 -10.78 23.73 15.02
N ALA A 128 -9.92 22.84 14.49
CA ALA A 128 -8.99 22.08 15.30
C ALA A 128 -8.08 22.98 16.13
N ARG A 129 -7.59 24.05 15.52
CA ARG A 129 -6.74 25.02 16.22
C ARG A 129 -7.49 25.79 17.31
N ALA A 130 -8.73 26.21 17.07
CA ALA A 130 -9.54 26.88 18.10
C ALA A 130 -9.77 25.97 19.33
N ASP A 131 -9.86 24.66 19.12
CA ASP A 131 -10.01 23.64 20.17
C ASP A 131 -8.68 23.15 20.76
N ARG A 132 -7.56 23.78 20.40
CA ARG A 132 -6.19 23.38 20.77
C ARG A 132 -5.80 21.96 20.34
N ARG A 133 -6.43 21.43 19.29
CA ARG A 133 -6.07 20.17 18.60
C ARG A 133 -4.98 20.41 17.54
N TYR A 134 -3.81 20.89 17.96
CA TYR A 134 -2.79 21.33 17.00
C TYR A 134 -2.23 20.22 16.10
N ARG A 135 -2.16 18.98 16.61
CA ARG A 135 -1.80 17.78 15.84
C ARG A 135 -2.70 17.63 14.61
N GLU A 136 -4.01 17.63 14.83
CA GLU A 136 -5.00 17.55 13.75
C GLU A 136 -4.99 18.80 12.87
N ALA A 137 -4.78 19.99 13.45
CA ALA A 137 -4.71 21.23 12.69
C ALA A 137 -3.55 21.24 11.69
N LEU A 138 -2.36 20.77 12.08
CA LEU A 138 -1.20 20.65 11.19
C LEU A 138 -1.43 19.61 10.10
N LEU A 139 -1.97 18.44 10.44
CA LEU A 139 -2.31 17.42 9.46
C LEU A 139 -3.36 17.91 8.46
N ALA A 140 -4.39 18.63 8.92
CA ALA A 140 -5.41 19.22 8.05
C ALA A 140 -4.82 20.32 7.16
N THR A 141 -3.89 21.12 7.70
CA THR A 141 -3.14 22.10 6.92
C THR A 141 -2.30 21.42 5.84
N ALA A 142 -1.65 20.29 6.13
CA ALA A 142 -0.92 19.51 5.13
C ALA A 142 -1.83 19.04 3.99
N ARG A 143 -3.03 18.51 4.30
CA ARG A 143 -4.05 18.13 3.31
C ARG A 143 -4.47 19.32 2.44
N ALA A 144 -4.66 20.49 3.06
CA ALA A 144 -4.99 21.73 2.34
C ALA A 144 -3.86 22.15 1.38
N CYS A 145 -2.61 22.15 1.86
CA CYS A 145 -1.41 22.53 1.11
C CYS A 145 -1.20 21.64 -0.12
N ALA A 146 -1.41 20.34 0.02
CA ALA A 146 -1.35 19.40 -1.10
C ALA A 146 -2.43 19.66 -2.15
N THR A 147 -3.64 20.02 -1.71
CA THR A 147 -4.74 20.35 -2.62
C THR A 147 -4.52 21.68 -3.36
N SER A 148 -3.94 22.69 -2.69
CA SER A 148 -3.66 24.01 -3.29
C SER A 148 -2.27 24.15 -3.90
N LEU A 149 -1.41 23.14 -3.77
CA LEU A 149 0.01 23.18 -4.16
C LEU A 149 0.78 24.37 -3.55
N ASP A 150 0.43 24.75 -2.33
CA ASP A 150 1.05 25.86 -1.60
C ASP A 150 1.47 25.38 -0.20
N VAL A 151 2.78 25.32 0.03
CA VAL A 151 3.37 24.81 1.28
C VAL A 151 3.48 25.85 2.38
N GLN A 152 3.34 27.15 2.06
CA GLN A 152 3.64 28.23 3.01
C GLN A 152 2.79 28.16 4.29
N PRO A 153 1.47 27.86 4.24
CA PRO A 153 0.66 27.72 5.46
C PRO A 153 1.16 26.61 6.38
N LEU A 154 1.63 25.49 5.82
CA LEU A 154 2.17 24.38 6.62
C LEU A 154 3.50 24.78 7.26
N LYS A 155 4.40 25.44 6.53
CA LYS A 155 5.68 25.95 7.09
C LYS A 155 5.44 26.92 8.25
N ALA A 156 4.54 27.88 8.06
CA ALA A 156 4.18 28.83 9.10
C ALA A 156 3.55 28.15 10.33
N GLY A 157 2.65 27.18 10.09
CA GLY A 157 2.04 26.39 11.16
C GLY A 157 3.05 25.59 11.95
N LEU A 158 4.01 24.94 11.29
CA LEU A 158 5.09 24.20 11.95
C LEU A 158 5.95 25.14 12.81
N GLU A 159 6.41 26.26 12.25
CA GLU A 159 7.19 27.26 12.98
C GLU A 159 6.46 27.83 14.20
N GLU A 160 5.13 27.96 14.11
CA GLU A 160 4.32 28.54 15.17
C GLU A 160 3.88 27.53 16.25
N LEU A 161 3.72 26.26 15.91
CA LEU A 161 3.09 25.28 16.81
C LEU A 161 4.05 24.23 17.35
N THR A 162 5.20 24.01 16.71
CA THR A 162 6.14 22.95 17.10
C THR A 162 7.38 23.49 17.81
N LEU A 163 8.16 22.59 18.41
CA LEU A 163 9.46 22.93 18.99
C LEU A 163 10.54 23.05 17.89
N PRO A 164 11.40 24.09 17.93
CA PRO A 164 12.37 24.35 16.86
C PRO A 164 13.63 23.49 17.02
N ARG A 165 13.61 22.23 16.57
CA ARG A 165 14.78 21.34 16.60
C ARG A 165 15.84 21.71 15.56
N LYS A 166 17.09 21.31 15.81
CA LYS A 166 18.13 21.28 14.77
C LYS A 166 17.76 20.22 13.74
N LYS A 167 18.20 20.40 12.49
CA LYS A 167 17.91 19.47 11.38
C LYS A 167 18.24 18.02 11.74
N ASP A 168 19.46 17.74 12.18
CA ASP A 168 19.90 16.37 12.46
C ASP A 168 19.10 15.72 13.60
N SER A 169 18.82 16.48 14.66
CA SER A 169 17.98 16.01 15.79
C SER A 169 16.51 15.84 15.40
N ALA A 170 16.00 16.65 14.47
CA ALA A 170 14.65 16.50 13.94
C ALA A 170 14.54 15.23 13.08
N SER A 171 15.56 14.94 12.27
CA SER A 171 15.63 13.71 11.48
C SER A 171 15.71 12.47 12.37
N GLU A 172 16.64 12.44 13.33
CA GLU A 172 16.81 11.33 14.27
C GLU A 172 15.50 11.01 15.01
N LEU A 173 14.83 12.03 15.57
CA LEU A 173 13.53 11.83 16.23
C LEU A 173 12.44 11.30 15.28
N ALA A 174 12.45 11.71 14.01
CA ALA A 174 11.47 11.23 13.05
C ALA A 174 11.74 9.78 12.66
N ASP A 175 13.00 9.43 12.41
CA ASP A 175 13.42 8.08 12.03
C ASP A 175 13.14 7.09 13.17
N ASP A 176 13.52 7.43 14.41
CA ASP A 176 13.25 6.61 15.61
C ASP A 176 11.75 6.31 15.77
N VAL A 177 10.90 7.34 15.65
CA VAL A 177 9.45 7.18 15.83
C VAL A 177 8.82 6.41 14.67
N VAL A 178 9.32 6.56 13.45
CA VAL A 178 8.82 5.79 12.30
C VAL A 178 9.23 4.32 12.40
N GLU A 179 10.44 4.03 12.90
CA GLU A 179 10.91 2.67 13.14
C GLU A 179 10.11 1.98 14.25
N GLU A 180 9.93 2.65 15.40
CA GLU A 180 9.27 2.07 16.57
C GLU A 180 7.73 2.09 16.48
N ALA A 181 7.15 3.13 15.89
CA ALA A 181 5.72 3.43 15.97
C ALA A 181 5.12 3.92 14.64
N GLY A 182 5.72 3.58 13.49
CA GLY A 182 5.22 3.97 12.16
C GLY A 182 3.83 3.42 11.80
N GLN A 183 3.28 2.52 12.61
CA GLN A 183 1.94 1.96 12.48
C GLN A 183 0.90 2.60 13.43
N GLU A 184 1.31 3.59 14.23
CA GLU A 184 0.46 4.26 15.21
C GLU A 184 0.25 5.73 14.85
N TRP A 185 -0.96 6.26 15.07
CA TRP A 185 -1.28 7.65 14.75
C TRP A 185 -0.68 8.62 15.77
N ALA A 186 -0.90 8.39 17.06
CA ALA A 186 -0.59 9.37 18.11
C ALA A 186 0.92 9.64 18.28
N PRO A 187 1.81 8.64 18.30
CA PRO A 187 3.26 8.88 18.43
C PRO A 187 3.83 9.71 17.28
N MET A 188 3.43 9.44 16.04
CA MET A 188 3.87 10.24 14.88
C MET A 188 3.40 11.70 14.98
N ALA A 189 2.16 11.94 15.42
CA ALA A 189 1.67 13.30 15.65
C ALA A 189 2.38 14.00 16.83
N ASP A 190 2.73 13.25 17.87
CA ASP A 190 3.51 13.77 18.99
C ASP A 190 4.92 14.21 18.55
N ALA A 191 5.60 13.36 17.80
CA ALA A 191 6.91 13.66 17.22
C ALA A 191 6.88 14.94 16.39
N LEU A 192 5.81 15.14 15.59
CA LEU A 192 5.60 16.37 14.83
C LEU A 192 5.57 17.61 15.75
N MET A 193 4.80 17.56 16.84
CA MET A 193 4.72 18.66 17.81
C MET A 193 6.06 18.91 18.51
N ARG A 194 6.81 17.84 18.78
CA ARG A 194 8.16 17.91 19.38
C ARG A 194 9.24 18.35 18.39
N GLY A 195 8.88 18.67 17.14
CA GLY A 195 9.77 19.26 16.15
C GLY A 195 10.54 18.26 15.30
N ALA A 196 10.08 17.01 15.19
CA ALA A 196 10.70 16.06 14.27
C ALA A 196 10.53 16.48 12.80
N ASP A 197 11.29 15.86 11.90
CA ASP A 197 11.24 16.13 10.46
C ASP A 197 9.83 15.86 9.89
N ALA A 198 9.10 16.94 9.62
CA ALA A 198 7.70 16.87 9.21
C ALA A 198 7.52 16.14 7.87
N ALA A 199 8.48 16.23 6.95
CA ALA A 199 8.39 15.56 5.66
C ALA A 199 8.45 14.03 5.83
N THR A 200 9.37 13.53 6.68
CA THR A 200 9.47 12.11 7.03
C THR A 200 8.19 11.60 7.70
N LEU A 201 7.67 12.32 8.69
CA LEU A 201 6.44 11.93 9.38
C LEU A 201 5.20 11.94 8.46
N LEU A 202 5.07 12.94 7.57
CA LEU A 202 3.96 12.98 6.62
C LEU A 202 4.04 11.86 5.58
N ARG A 203 5.25 11.46 5.16
CA ARG A 203 5.44 10.25 4.35
C ARG A 203 5.05 8.99 5.14
N ALA A 204 5.43 8.88 6.41
CA ALA A 204 5.08 7.73 7.23
C ALA A 204 3.55 7.59 7.40
N TYR A 205 2.85 8.70 7.65
CA TYR A 205 1.39 8.71 7.61
C TYR A 205 0.84 8.28 6.25
N ALA A 206 1.46 8.70 5.14
CA ALA A 206 1.02 8.28 3.83
C ALA A 206 1.13 6.75 3.65
N VAL A 207 2.21 6.13 4.14
CA VAL A 207 2.36 4.67 4.15
C VAL A 207 1.29 4.00 4.99
N LEU A 208 1.07 4.45 6.23
CA LEU A 208 0.05 3.90 7.12
C LEU A 208 -1.36 4.04 6.54
N LEU A 209 -1.67 5.18 5.92
CA LEU A 209 -2.95 5.42 5.27
C LEU A 209 -3.16 4.51 4.06
N ASP A 210 -2.14 4.31 3.22
CA ASP A 210 -2.24 3.40 2.07
C ASP A 210 -2.46 1.95 2.52
N GLN A 211 -1.74 1.51 3.55
CA GLN A 211 -1.90 0.17 4.15
C GLN A 211 -3.26 -0.03 4.84
N THR A 212 -3.96 1.04 5.21
CA THR A 212 -5.28 1.01 5.86
C THR A 212 -6.43 1.39 4.92
N ASP A 213 -6.23 1.20 3.61
CA ASP A 213 -7.19 1.47 2.52
C ASP A 213 -7.66 2.93 2.45
N ARG A 214 -6.73 3.85 2.69
CA ARG A 214 -6.94 5.31 2.63
C ARG A 214 -6.03 6.00 1.62
N PRO A 215 -5.97 5.55 0.35
CA PRO A 215 -4.98 6.03 -0.62
C PRO A 215 -5.16 7.51 -1.02
N ARG A 216 -6.38 8.07 -0.92
CA ARG A 216 -6.58 9.52 -1.14
C ARG A 216 -6.07 10.33 0.04
N ALA A 217 -6.27 9.80 1.25
CA ALA A 217 -5.71 10.35 2.47
C ALA A 217 -4.16 10.40 2.38
N ALA A 218 -3.60 9.26 1.98
CA ALA A 218 -2.17 9.04 1.79
C ALA A 218 -1.56 10.00 0.76
N LEU A 219 -2.20 10.14 -0.42
CA LEU A 219 -1.67 10.95 -1.51
C LEU A 219 -1.50 12.42 -1.11
N ASP A 220 -2.48 13.03 -0.42
CA ASP A 220 -2.32 14.44 -0.05
C ASP A 220 -1.25 14.63 1.04
N LEU A 221 -1.11 13.71 2.01
CA LEU A 221 -0.03 13.83 3.00
C LEU A 221 1.35 13.64 2.37
N LEU A 222 1.49 12.71 1.42
CA LEU A 222 2.74 12.55 0.69
C LEU A 222 3.04 13.77 -0.19
N HIS A 223 2.05 14.34 -0.87
CA HIS A 223 2.25 15.58 -1.61
C HIS A 223 2.69 16.74 -0.70
N ALA A 224 2.13 16.85 0.49
CA ALA A 224 2.59 17.83 1.47
C ALA A 224 4.04 17.58 1.91
N ALA A 225 4.43 16.32 2.12
CA ALA A 225 5.81 15.93 2.40
C ALA A 225 6.77 16.33 1.26
N MET A 226 6.39 16.04 0.01
CA MET A 226 7.17 16.41 -1.18
C MET A 226 7.26 17.93 -1.38
N LEU A 227 6.24 18.69 -0.99
CA LEU A 227 6.27 20.15 -1.02
C LEU A 227 7.20 20.73 0.06
N LEU A 228 7.31 20.08 1.22
CA LEU A 228 8.24 20.46 2.29
C LEU A 228 9.69 20.14 1.92
N ALA A 229 9.93 18.99 1.31
CA ALA A 229 11.25 18.47 0.95
C ALA A 229 11.33 18.04 -0.54
N PRO A 230 11.29 18.99 -1.48
CA PRO A 230 11.25 18.70 -2.93
C PRO A 230 12.52 18.03 -3.49
N GLU A 231 13.61 18.07 -2.74
CA GLU A 231 14.87 17.41 -3.04
C GLU A 231 14.84 15.89 -2.83
N ARG A 232 13.93 15.36 -1.99
CA ARG A 232 13.82 13.93 -1.65
C ARG A 232 13.13 13.14 -2.76
N LYS A 233 13.90 12.69 -3.73
CA LYS A 233 13.40 11.97 -4.92
C LYS A 233 12.84 10.59 -4.59
N GLU A 234 13.33 9.96 -3.54
CA GLU A 234 12.87 8.69 -3.00
C GLU A 234 11.35 8.69 -2.66
N TYR A 235 10.75 9.87 -2.43
CA TYR A 235 9.30 9.99 -2.18
C TYR A 235 8.44 9.68 -3.40
N LEU A 236 9.01 9.73 -4.61
CA LEU A 236 8.35 9.29 -5.83
C LEU A 236 7.99 7.81 -5.78
N PHE A 237 8.78 6.97 -5.08
CA PHE A 237 8.47 5.55 -4.98
C PHE A 237 7.21 5.32 -4.14
N THR A 238 7.13 5.96 -2.97
CA THR A 238 5.94 5.93 -2.12
C THR A 238 4.71 6.49 -2.87
N ARG A 239 4.90 7.55 -3.67
CA ARG A 239 3.80 8.12 -4.46
C ARG A 239 3.33 7.14 -5.54
N GLY A 240 4.28 6.50 -6.21
CA GLY A 240 4.02 5.46 -7.20
C GLY A 240 3.13 4.34 -6.64
N LEU A 241 3.46 3.80 -5.45
CA LEU A 241 2.66 2.75 -4.82
C LEU A 241 1.22 3.20 -4.50
N ILE A 242 1.05 4.39 -3.94
CA ILE A 242 -0.29 4.96 -3.67
C ILE A 242 -1.07 5.16 -4.98
N LEU A 243 -0.40 5.63 -6.04
CA LEU A 243 -1.01 5.85 -7.35
C LEU A 243 -1.40 4.54 -8.05
N LEU A 244 -0.71 3.43 -7.78
CA LEU A 244 -1.15 2.10 -8.22
C LEU A 244 -2.52 1.77 -7.58
N ASN A 245 -2.70 2.00 -6.28
CA ASN A 245 -3.99 1.77 -5.59
C ASN A 245 -5.11 2.72 -6.07
N LEU A 246 -4.75 3.86 -6.67
CA LEU A 246 -5.69 4.81 -7.26
C LEU A 246 -5.92 4.59 -8.77
N GLY A 247 -5.23 3.64 -9.41
CA GLY A 247 -5.36 3.38 -10.84
C GLY A 247 -4.82 4.48 -11.75
N VAL A 248 -3.85 5.27 -11.29
CA VAL A 248 -3.28 6.42 -12.03
C VAL A 248 -1.99 6.04 -12.75
N ALA A 249 -2.08 5.03 -13.62
CA ALA A 249 -0.93 4.37 -14.27
C ALA A 249 0.05 5.32 -14.97
N ASP A 250 -0.45 6.33 -15.68
CA ASP A 250 0.39 7.30 -16.40
C ASP A 250 1.30 8.09 -15.45
N GLN A 251 0.79 8.43 -14.26
CA GLN A 251 1.58 9.17 -13.28
C GLN A 251 2.60 8.26 -12.60
N VAL A 252 2.27 6.98 -12.36
CA VAL A 252 3.23 5.99 -11.85
C VAL A 252 4.44 5.85 -12.77
N ARG A 253 4.21 5.78 -14.09
CA ARG A 253 5.29 5.73 -15.09
C ARG A 253 6.17 6.99 -15.07
N LYS A 254 5.57 8.17 -14.92
CA LYS A 254 6.32 9.43 -14.77
C LYS A 254 7.15 9.45 -13.49
N ASP A 255 6.63 8.88 -12.40
CA ASP A 255 7.34 8.80 -11.13
C ASP A 255 8.54 7.84 -11.22
N ALA A 256 8.36 6.69 -11.88
CA ALA A 256 9.46 5.78 -12.21
C ALA A 256 10.54 6.46 -13.05
N GLN A 257 10.17 7.22 -14.09
CA GLN A 257 11.12 8.01 -14.89
C GLN A 257 11.87 9.04 -14.05
N GLY A 258 11.19 9.70 -13.11
CA GLY A 258 11.79 10.65 -12.19
C GLY A 258 12.77 10.02 -11.19
N LEU A 259 12.56 8.74 -10.83
CA LEU A 259 13.45 7.97 -9.96
C LEU A 259 14.69 7.44 -10.68
N ALA A 260 14.62 7.19 -11.99
CA ALA A 260 15.60 6.39 -12.73
C ALA A 260 17.06 6.87 -12.58
N ALA A 261 17.29 8.16 -12.38
CA ALA A 261 18.63 8.71 -12.18
C ALA A 261 19.19 8.49 -10.76
N ALA A 262 18.34 8.40 -9.74
CA ALA A 262 18.73 8.26 -8.35
C ALA A 262 18.66 6.80 -7.87
N GLU A 263 17.61 6.08 -8.28
CA GLU A 263 17.30 4.72 -7.88
C GLU A 263 16.83 3.89 -9.10
N PRO A 264 17.75 3.44 -9.97
CA PRO A 264 17.38 2.76 -11.22
C PRO A 264 16.61 1.46 -11.00
N ASP A 265 16.96 0.67 -9.98
CA ASP A 265 16.28 -0.60 -9.70
C ASP A 265 14.86 -0.37 -9.17
N THR A 266 14.68 0.60 -8.26
CA THR A 266 13.36 1.03 -7.76
C THR A 266 12.48 1.56 -8.90
N ALA A 267 13.06 2.36 -9.81
CA ALA A 267 12.38 2.86 -10.98
C ALA A 267 11.92 1.73 -11.91
N ALA A 268 12.80 0.77 -12.22
CA ALA A 268 12.49 -0.37 -13.07
C ALA A 268 11.38 -1.25 -12.45
N PHE A 269 11.43 -1.48 -11.15
CA PHE A 269 10.39 -2.19 -10.41
C PHE A 269 9.04 -1.47 -10.53
N LEU A 270 8.99 -0.17 -10.23
CA LEU A 270 7.76 0.61 -10.24
C LEU A 270 7.12 0.68 -11.64
N ASP A 271 7.92 0.87 -12.68
CA ASP A 271 7.48 0.88 -14.08
C ASP A 271 6.94 -0.51 -14.51
N THR A 272 7.61 -1.58 -14.10
CA THR A 272 7.14 -2.96 -14.33
C THR A 272 5.83 -3.22 -13.59
N TYR A 273 5.71 -2.78 -12.33
CA TYR A 273 4.48 -2.96 -11.55
C TYR A 273 3.30 -2.25 -12.23
N ALA A 274 3.50 -1.03 -12.73
CA ALA A 274 2.49 -0.30 -13.48
C ALA A 274 2.05 -1.03 -14.76
N ARG A 275 2.98 -1.63 -15.52
CA ARG A 275 2.63 -2.45 -16.71
C ARG A 275 1.86 -3.71 -16.35
N VAL A 276 2.27 -4.38 -15.28
CA VAL A 276 1.66 -5.63 -14.82
C VAL A 276 0.23 -5.42 -14.34
N LEU A 277 -0.01 -4.39 -13.53
CA LEU A 277 -1.36 -4.07 -13.06
C LEU A 277 -2.21 -3.43 -14.16
N PHE A 278 -1.65 -2.53 -14.97
CA PHE A 278 -2.42 -1.79 -15.97
C PHE A 278 -1.96 -2.11 -17.38
N PRO A 279 -2.10 -3.38 -17.83
CA PRO A 279 -1.69 -3.77 -19.16
C PRO A 279 -2.61 -3.13 -20.20
N ARG A 280 -2.16 -3.17 -21.45
CA ARG A 280 -3.07 -2.93 -22.56
C ARG A 280 -3.88 -4.21 -22.81
N PHE A 281 -5.19 -4.12 -22.61
CA PHE A 281 -6.14 -5.22 -22.84
C PHE A 281 -6.44 -5.40 -24.34
N ASP A 282 -5.45 -5.88 -25.10
CA ASP A 282 -5.61 -6.36 -26.48
C ASP A 282 -5.93 -7.87 -26.49
N PHE A 283 -6.01 -8.47 -27.69
CA PHE A 283 -6.09 -9.92 -27.84
C PHE A 283 -4.70 -10.55 -27.60
N TRP A 284 -4.43 -11.01 -26.37
CA TRP A 284 -3.10 -11.49 -25.97
C TRP A 284 -2.72 -12.85 -26.53
N ALA A 285 -3.71 -13.75 -26.69
CA ALA A 285 -3.48 -15.10 -27.19
C ALA A 285 -2.89 -15.10 -28.61
N GLY A 286 -1.84 -15.91 -28.80
CA GLY A 286 -1.15 -16.05 -30.09
C GLY A 286 -0.26 -14.88 -30.52
N GLN A 287 -0.02 -13.87 -29.67
CA GLN A 287 0.94 -12.80 -29.97
C GLN A 287 2.39 -13.30 -30.03
N GLU A 288 2.69 -14.32 -29.23
CA GLU A 288 3.91 -15.12 -29.33
C GLU A 288 3.55 -16.56 -29.73
N PRO A 289 4.36 -17.24 -30.55
CA PRO A 289 4.15 -18.64 -30.87
C PRO A 289 4.13 -19.50 -29.59
N PRO A 290 3.05 -20.24 -29.32
CA PRO A 290 2.99 -21.11 -28.16
C PRO A 290 4.06 -22.19 -28.23
N ARG A 291 4.72 -22.44 -27.10
CA ARG A 291 5.75 -23.47 -26.99
C ARG A 291 5.75 -24.08 -25.60
N CYS A 292 5.73 -25.40 -25.56
CA CYS A 292 5.81 -26.21 -24.36
C CYS A 292 6.81 -27.36 -24.53
N THR A 293 7.35 -27.85 -23.41
CA THR A 293 8.22 -29.03 -23.36
C THR A 293 7.52 -30.30 -22.86
N TYR A 294 6.21 -30.24 -22.61
CA TYR A 294 5.43 -31.40 -22.15
C TYR A 294 5.00 -32.28 -23.32
N ASP A 295 4.92 -33.58 -23.05
CA ASP A 295 4.37 -34.59 -23.96
C ASP A 295 2.87 -34.80 -23.72
N GLY A 296 2.18 -35.50 -24.63
CA GLY A 296 0.77 -35.86 -24.46
C GLY A 296 -0.19 -34.67 -24.49
N LEU A 297 0.17 -33.62 -25.23
CA LEU A 297 -0.63 -32.41 -25.35
C LEU A 297 -1.95 -32.67 -26.09
N PRO A 298 -3.04 -31.99 -25.71
CA PRO A 298 -4.33 -32.16 -26.38
C PRO A 298 -4.27 -31.66 -27.82
N GLU A 299 -4.95 -32.34 -28.74
CA GLU A 299 -4.93 -31.98 -30.16
C GLU A 299 -5.95 -30.88 -30.52
N LYS A 300 -7.09 -30.84 -29.81
CA LYS A 300 -8.19 -29.91 -30.05
C LYS A 300 -9.10 -29.78 -28.82
N PRO A 301 -9.95 -28.74 -28.73
CA PRO A 301 -11.03 -28.67 -27.76
C PRO A 301 -11.96 -29.88 -27.80
N GLU A 302 -12.38 -30.36 -26.64
CA GLU A 302 -13.35 -31.46 -26.48
C GLU A 302 -14.76 -30.95 -26.13
N GLN A 303 -14.86 -29.76 -25.53
CA GLN A 303 -16.13 -29.12 -25.21
C GLN A 303 -16.95 -28.78 -26.48
N PRO A 304 -18.29 -28.93 -26.46
CA PRO A 304 -19.12 -28.56 -27.59
C PRO A 304 -19.18 -27.05 -27.79
N LEU A 305 -19.45 -26.63 -29.03
CA LEU A 305 -19.47 -25.20 -29.39
C LEU A 305 -20.47 -24.42 -28.53
N GLU A 306 -21.64 -24.98 -28.23
CA GLU A 306 -22.64 -24.35 -27.39
C GLU A 306 -22.11 -24.07 -25.98
N ALA A 307 -21.38 -25.02 -25.38
CA ALA A 307 -20.77 -24.84 -24.06
C ALA A 307 -19.70 -23.75 -24.08
N ILE A 308 -18.85 -23.75 -25.10
CA ILE A 308 -17.85 -22.69 -25.34
C ILE A 308 -18.51 -21.32 -25.45
N GLN A 309 -19.57 -21.20 -26.27
CA GLN A 309 -20.29 -19.94 -26.41
C GLN A 309 -20.92 -19.47 -25.10
N GLN A 310 -21.43 -20.39 -24.26
CA GLN A 310 -21.92 -20.02 -22.93
C GLN A 310 -20.79 -19.57 -22.01
N LEU A 311 -19.63 -20.23 -22.03
CA LEU A 311 -18.49 -19.82 -21.23
C LEU A 311 -17.95 -18.45 -21.64
N VAL A 312 -17.89 -18.16 -22.95
CA VAL A 312 -17.56 -16.83 -23.48
C VAL A 312 -18.50 -15.76 -22.90
N ARG A 313 -19.80 -16.05 -22.80
CA ARG A 313 -20.78 -15.12 -22.18
C ARG A 313 -20.55 -14.95 -20.68
N LYS A 314 -20.15 -15.99 -19.95
CA LYS A 314 -19.81 -15.91 -18.52
C LYS A 314 -18.59 -15.04 -18.29
N TYR A 315 -17.48 -15.26 -19.02
CA TYR A 315 -16.31 -14.38 -18.96
C TYR A 315 -16.65 -12.94 -19.32
N ALA A 316 -17.40 -12.72 -20.40
CA ALA A 316 -17.82 -11.37 -20.79
C ALA A 316 -18.69 -10.70 -19.72
N THR A 317 -19.58 -11.46 -19.06
CA THR A 317 -20.40 -10.95 -17.95
C THR A 317 -19.54 -10.54 -16.77
N ARG A 318 -18.59 -11.40 -16.39
CA ARG A 318 -17.66 -11.15 -15.28
C ARG A 318 -16.78 -9.92 -15.53
N LEU A 319 -16.16 -9.86 -16.71
CA LEU A 319 -15.33 -8.74 -17.12
C LEU A 319 -16.11 -7.41 -17.17
N GLN A 320 -17.37 -7.43 -17.62
CA GLN A 320 -18.23 -6.24 -17.60
C GLN A 320 -18.59 -5.78 -16.18
N ALA A 321 -18.88 -6.71 -15.28
CA ALA A 321 -19.16 -6.40 -13.88
C ALA A 321 -17.94 -5.74 -13.21
N MET A 322 -16.75 -6.35 -13.36
CA MET A 322 -15.50 -5.79 -12.84
C MET A 322 -15.18 -4.43 -13.48
N ARG A 323 -15.36 -4.30 -14.80
CA ARG A 323 -15.18 -3.04 -15.53
C ARG A 323 -16.11 -1.94 -15.00
N GLY A 324 -17.38 -2.26 -14.75
CA GLY A 324 -18.37 -1.34 -14.19
C GLY A 324 -17.99 -0.89 -12.78
N ALA A 325 -17.60 -1.83 -11.91
CA ALA A 325 -17.16 -1.54 -10.55
C ALA A 325 -15.89 -0.67 -10.52
N LEU A 326 -14.92 -0.92 -11.41
CA LEU A 326 -13.73 -0.07 -11.55
C LEU A 326 -14.10 1.34 -12.01
N LEU A 327 -14.98 1.49 -13.00
CA LEU A 327 -15.42 2.81 -13.48
C LEU A 327 -16.06 3.67 -12.38
N GLN A 328 -16.81 3.06 -11.45
CA GLN A 328 -17.45 3.78 -10.34
C GLN A 328 -16.44 4.43 -9.38
N ARG A 329 -15.18 3.99 -9.39
CA ARG A 329 -14.10 4.57 -8.55
C ARG A 329 -13.57 5.89 -9.10
N PHE A 330 -13.85 6.17 -10.37
CA PHE A 330 -13.43 7.38 -11.07
C PHE A 330 -14.59 8.36 -11.20
N LYS A 331 -14.27 9.63 -11.48
CA LYS A 331 -15.31 10.62 -11.78
C LYS A 331 -16.08 10.20 -13.04
N PRO A 332 -17.40 10.41 -13.10
CA PRO A 332 -18.17 10.16 -14.31
C PRO A 332 -17.53 10.82 -15.54
N GLY A 333 -17.34 10.04 -16.61
CA GLY A 333 -16.69 10.51 -17.85
C GLY A 333 -15.16 10.55 -17.83
N ALA A 334 -14.51 10.12 -16.74
CA ALA A 334 -13.05 9.99 -16.72
C ALA A 334 -12.58 8.99 -17.79
N ALA A 335 -11.58 9.39 -18.59
CA ALA A 335 -10.92 8.50 -19.52
C ALA A 335 -9.92 7.62 -18.76
N VAL A 336 -10.24 6.34 -18.62
CA VAL A 336 -9.36 5.34 -17.98
C VAL A 336 -8.83 4.40 -19.07
N SER A 337 -7.67 4.76 -19.63
CA SER A 337 -7.10 4.17 -20.84
C SER A 337 -6.69 2.70 -20.70
N TRP A 338 -6.45 2.25 -19.47
CA TRP A 338 -6.05 0.89 -19.16
C TRP A 338 -7.23 -0.05 -18.87
N LEU A 339 -8.48 0.42 -18.86
CA LEU A 339 -9.61 -0.49 -18.70
C LEU A 339 -9.81 -1.35 -19.96
N PRO A 340 -10.32 -2.59 -19.80
CA PRO A 340 -10.60 -3.47 -20.93
C PRO A 340 -11.69 -2.86 -21.81
N PRO A 341 -11.67 -3.13 -23.12
CA PRO A 341 -12.70 -2.67 -24.03
C PRO A 341 -14.07 -3.26 -23.67
N ASP A 342 -15.12 -2.64 -24.21
CA ASP A 342 -16.49 -3.10 -24.04
C ASP A 342 -16.70 -4.46 -24.74
N LEU A 343 -17.08 -5.47 -23.96
CA LEU A 343 -17.42 -6.83 -24.41
C LEU A 343 -18.94 -7.07 -24.58
N SER A 344 -19.77 -6.02 -24.55
CA SER A 344 -21.23 -6.15 -24.68
C SER A 344 -21.68 -6.92 -25.93
N GLY A 345 -20.90 -6.83 -27.02
CA GLY A 345 -21.12 -7.60 -28.24
C GLY A 345 -21.05 -9.12 -28.09
N LEU A 346 -20.41 -9.64 -27.04
CA LEU A 346 -20.36 -11.08 -26.73
C LEU A 346 -21.60 -11.58 -25.96
N LEU A 347 -22.38 -10.68 -25.37
CA LEU A 347 -23.49 -11.02 -24.47
C LEU A 347 -24.82 -11.27 -25.19
N GLY A 348 -24.96 -10.84 -26.45
CA GLY A 348 -26.21 -10.99 -27.19
C GLY A 348 -27.37 -10.25 -26.51
N LYS A 349 -28.22 -10.98 -25.76
CA LYS A 349 -29.40 -10.41 -25.06
C LYS A 349 -29.07 -9.74 -23.73
N GLY A 350 -27.86 -9.93 -23.19
CA GLY A 350 -27.43 -9.33 -21.93
C GLY A 350 -26.57 -10.27 -21.08
N PRO A 351 -26.17 -9.82 -19.87
CA PRO A 351 -25.42 -10.64 -18.92
C PRO A 351 -26.09 -12.00 -18.65
N VAL A 352 -25.28 -13.03 -18.41
CA VAL A 352 -25.76 -14.37 -18.03
C VAL A 352 -25.65 -14.57 -16.52
N GLU A 353 -26.46 -15.48 -15.99
CA GLU A 353 -26.42 -15.84 -14.57
C GLU A 353 -25.08 -16.50 -14.22
N LEU A 354 -24.46 -16.03 -13.13
CA LEU A 354 -23.27 -16.62 -12.52
C LEU A 354 -23.71 -17.38 -11.27
N LYS A 355 -23.23 -18.62 -11.11
CA LYS A 355 -23.71 -19.54 -10.08
C LYS A 355 -22.59 -19.96 -9.15
N GLN A 356 -22.97 -20.27 -7.91
CA GLN A 356 -22.16 -21.01 -6.96
C GLN A 356 -22.90 -22.30 -6.61
N TYR A 357 -22.23 -23.44 -6.72
CA TYR A 357 -22.82 -24.75 -6.44
C TYR A 357 -21.75 -25.82 -6.23
N GLU A 358 -22.12 -26.90 -5.54
CA GLU A 358 -21.27 -28.07 -5.32
C GLU A 358 -21.66 -29.19 -6.28
N LEU A 359 -20.66 -29.97 -6.70
CA LEU A 359 -20.82 -31.17 -7.51
C LEU A 359 -20.12 -32.33 -6.85
N GLU A 360 -20.76 -33.50 -6.91
CA GLU A 360 -20.15 -34.77 -6.55
C GLU A 360 -19.54 -35.36 -7.82
N LEU A 361 -18.20 -35.37 -7.89
CA LEU A 361 -17.43 -35.98 -8.97
C LEU A 361 -16.69 -37.19 -8.41
N GLU A 362 -17.12 -38.38 -8.80
CA GLU A 362 -16.62 -39.66 -8.27
C GLU A 362 -16.64 -39.69 -6.72
N ASP A 363 -15.47 -39.53 -6.08
CA ASP A 363 -15.24 -39.58 -4.63
C ASP A 363 -14.89 -38.20 -4.03
N GLU A 364 -14.97 -37.12 -4.81
CA GLU A 364 -14.63 -35.76 -4.36
C GLU A 364 -15.80 -34.78 -4.52
N GLN A 365 -16.00 -33.91 -3.51
CA GLN A 365 -16.87 -32.75 -3.62
C GLN A 365 -16.08 -31.59 -4.23
N VAL A 366 -16.53 -31.12 -5.39
CA VAL A 366 -15.93 -29.99 -6.10
C VAL A 366 -16.86 -28.80 -6.05
N GLU A 367 -16.35 -27.69 -5.51
CA GLU A 367 -17.05 -26.40 -5.53
C GLU A 367 -16.84 -25.70 -6.88
N VAL A 368 -17.91 -25.16 -7.45
CA VAL A 368 -17.89 -24.27 -8.60
C VAL A 368 -18.36 -22.90 -8.15
N ASP A 369 -17.48 -21.89 -8.28
CA ASP A 369 -17.84 -20.49 -7.99
C ASP A 369 -17.60 -19.59 -9.20
N GLU A 370 -18.66 -19.35 -9.96
CA GLU A 370 -18.63 -18.46 -11.13
C GLU A 370 -18.86 -16.99 -10.73
N THR A 371 -19.13 -16.71 -9.45
CA THR A 371 -19.48 -15.39 -8.94
C THR A 371 -18.24 -14.51 -8.75
N LEU A 372 -18.48 -13.24 -8.42
CA LEU A 372 -17.44 -12.22 -8.30
C LEU A 372 -17.69 -11.39 -7.05
N ASP A 373 -16.63 -11.16 -6.29
CA ASP A 373 -16.60 -10.04 -5.35
C ASP A 373 -16.07 -8.79 -6.05
N VAL A 374 -16.96 -7.83 -6.30
CA VAL A 374 -16.64 -6.55 -6.94
C VAL A 374 -16.28 -5.45 -5.95
N GLU A 375 -16.43 -5.71 -4.64
CA GLU A 375 -16.08 -4.79 -3.55
C GLU A 375 -14.58 -4.82 -3.22
N LEU A 376 -13.82 -5.76 -3.81
CA LEU A 376 -12.36 -5.87 -3.66
C LEU A 376 -11.59 -4.56 -3.90
N GLY A 377 -10.40 -4.44 -3.32
CA GLY A 377 -9.47 -3.33 -3.59
C GLY A 377 -9.14 -3.20 -5.09
N LEU A 378 -8.69 -2.01 -5.53
CA LEU A 378 -8.49 -1.73 -6.97
C LEU A 378 -7.45 -2.68 -7.57
N ALA A 379 -6.37 -2.92 -6.84
CA ALA A 379 -5.32 -3.86 -7.23
C ALA A 379 -5.90 -5.28 -7.41
N ASP A 380 -6.59 -5.81 -6.40
CA ASP A 380 -7.15 -7.17 -6.44
C ASP A 380 -8.18 -7.38 -7.55
N LEU A 381 -9.07 -6.39 -7.74
CA LEU A 381 -10.05 -6.43 -8.83
C LEU A 381 -9.36 -6.40 -10.20
N THR A 382 -8.26 -5.65 -10.33
CA THR A 382 -7.47 -5.59 -11.55
C THR A 382 -6.70 -6.91 -11.81
N LEU A 383 -6.23 -7.58 -10.76
CA LEU A 383 -5.61 -8.91 -10.87
C LEU A 383 -6.62 -9.96 -11.35
N MET A 384 -7.83 -9.94 -10.81
CA MET A 384 -8.93 -10.82 -11.23
C MET A 384 -9.31 -10.57 -12.69
N LEU A 385 -9.47 -9.29 -13.05
CA LEU A 385 -9.74 -8.85 -14.42
C LEU A 385 -8.68 -9.36 -15.41
N ARG A 386 -7.40 -9.29 -15.05
CA ARG A 386 -6.28 -9.78 -15.87
C ARG A 386 -6.36 -11.29 -16.10
N GLY A 387 -6.68 -12.07 -15.06
CA GLY A 387 -6.85 -13.53 -15.17
C GLY A 387 -7.99 -13.91 -16.12
N ASP A 388 -9.17 -13.36 -15.89
CA ASP A 388 -10.35 -13.60 -16.74
C ASP A 388 -10.13 -13.14 -18.19
N TRP A 389 -9.43 -12.02 -18.40
CA TRP A 389 -9.09 -11.54 -19.74
C TRP A 389 -8.15 -12.49 -20.48
N SER A 390 -7.11 -12.96 -19.79
CA SER A 390 -6.17 -13.95 -20.33
C SER A 390 -6.92 -15.22 -20.74
N ALA A 391 -7.74 -15.78 -19.84
CA ALA A 391 -8.54 -16.97 -20.11
C ALA A 391 -9.51 -16.78 -21.29
N LEU A 392 -10.26 -15.67 -21.35
CA LEU A 392 -11.16 -15.38 -22.47
C LEU A 392 -10.42 -15.27 -23.80
N SER A 393 -9.27 -14.58 -23.83
CA SER A 393 -8.49 -14.41 -25.05
C SER A 393 -8.00 -15.76 -25.59
N TRP A 394 -7.52 -16.64 -24.73
CA TRP A 394 -7.09 -17.99 -25.10
C TRP A 394 -8.26 -18.89 -25.50
N LEU A 395 -9.41 -18.83 -24.81
CA LEU A 395 -10.62 -19.56 -25.19
C LEU A 395 -11.07 -19.24 -26.63
N LEU A 396 -11.07 -17.96 -26.98
CA LEU A 396 -11.42 -17.51 -28.33
C LEU A 396 -10.37 -17.93 -29.35
N TRP A 397 -9.08 -17.80 -29.03
CA TRP A 397 -7.98 -18.24 -29.89
C TRP A 397 -8.05 -19.75 -30.17
N SER A 398 -8.41 -20.56 -29.17
CA SER A 398 -8.62 -22.00 -29.30
C SER A 398 -9.77 -22.38 -30.25
N CYS A 399 -10.67 -21.45 -30.54
CA CYS A 399 -11.71 -21.62 -31.55
C CYS A 399 -11.29 -21.14 -32.96
N GLY A 400 -10.08 -20.58 -33.09
CA GLY A 400 -9.57 -19.98 -34.32
C GLY A 400 -9.84 -18.47 -34.45
N GLU A 401 -10.20 -17.81 -33.35
CA GLU A 401 -10.46 -16.37 -33.35
C GLU A 401 -9.19 -15.55 -33.08
N THR A 402 -9.13 -14.35 -33.65
CA THR A 402 -8.03 -13.39 -33.46
C THR A 402 -8.50 -12.05 -32.86
N ALA A 403 -9.77 -12.00 -32.47
CA ALA A 403 -10.43 -10.84 -31.89
C ALA A 403 -11.58 -11.28 -30.98
N PHE A 404 -12.09 -10.37 -30.16
CA PHE A 404 -13.22 -10.61 -29.25
C PHE A 404 -14.55 -10.68 -30.01
N ARG A 405 -14.83 -11.84 -30.62
CA ARG A 405 -16.10 -12.16 -31.28
C ARG A 405 -16.57 -13.56 -30.90
N MET A 406 -17.88 -13.76 -30.89
CA MET A 406 -18.47 -15.06 -30.56
C MET A 406 -18.07 -16.10 -31.62
N PRO A 407 -17.47 -17.24 -31.22
CA PRO A 407 -17.08 -18.27 -32.17
C PRO A 407 -18.30 -18.91 -32.84
N THR A 408 -18.20 -19.12 -34.15
CA THR A 408 -19.26 -19.78 -34.96
C THR A 408 -18.91 -21.22 -35.32
N ARG A 409 -17.67 -21.64 -35.04
CA ARG A 409 -17.14 -22.98 -35.24
C ARG A 409 -15.94 -23.20 -34.33
N ILE A 410 -15.57 -24.46 -34.12
CA ILE A 410 -14.32 -24.85 -33.45
C ILE A 410 -13.28 -25.14 -34.53
N ALA A 411 -12.31 -24.24 -34.68
CA ALA A 411 -11.22 -24.37 -35.66
C ALA A 411 -9.87 -24.05 -34.98
N PRO A 412 -9.38 -24.93 -34.08
CA PRO A 412 -8.17 -24.67 -33.31
C PRO A 412 -6.96 -24.49 -34.22
N PRO A 413 -6.05 -23.56 -33.89
CA PRO A 413 -4.75 -23.45 -34.52
C PRO A 413 -3.92 -24.73 -34.41
N ALA A 414 -2.98 -24.94 -35.34
CA ALA A 414 -2.16 -26.15 -35.39
C ALA A 414 -1.28 -26.35 -34.14
N ASP A 415 -0.99 -25.27 -33.43
CA ASP A 415 -0.22 -25.20 -32.19
C ASP A 415 -1.12 -25.17 -30.93
N TYR A 416 -2.38 -25.57 -31.03
CA TYR A 416 -3.32 -25.62 -29.90
C TYR A 416 -2.77 -26.37 -28.68
N GLY A 417 -2.28 -27.59 -28.86
CA GLY A 417 -1.72 -28.38 -27.76
C GLY A 417 -0.52 -27.70 -27.10
N GLN A 418 0.30 -27.00 -27.89
CA GLN A 418 1.44 -26.23 -27.38
C GLN A 418 0.97 -25.07 -26.49
N ALA A 419 -0.15 -24.41 -26.82
CA ALA A 419 -0.74 -23.38 -25.99
C ALA A 419 -1.27 -23.92 -24.64
N ALA A 420 -2.00 -25.03 -24.67
CA ALA A 420 -2.51 -25.67 -23.46
C ALA A 420 -1.36 -26.10 -22.52
N GLY A 421 -0.32 -26.72 -23.08
CA GLY A 421 0.90 -27.08 -22.35
C GLY A 421 1.65 -25.86 -21.82
N GLN A 422 1.77 -24.80 -22.62
CA GLN A 422 2.48 -23.57 -22.25
C GLN A 422 1.84 -22.90 -21.03
N ALA A 423 0.51 -22.83 -20.97
CA ALA A 423 -0.19 -22.28 -19.80
C ALA A 423 0.20 -23.02 -18.50
N SER A 424 0.19 -24.36 -18.54
CA SER A 424 0.59 -25.20 -17.41
C SER A 424 2.07 -25.04 -17.06
N GLN A 425 2.95 -25.00 -18.06
CA GLN A 425 4.39 -24.83 -17.84
C GLN A 425 4.71 -23.46 -17.21
N ARG A 426 4.06 -22.39 -17.68
CA ARG A 426 4.25 -21.04 -17.14
C ARG A 426 3.73 -20.90 -15.73
N LEU A 427 2.60 -21.54 -15.41
CA LEU A 427 2.10 -21.61 -14.03
C LEU A 427 3.11 -22.32 -13.13
N TRP A 428 3.60 -23.50 -13.54
CA TRP A 428 4.61 -24.24 -12.77
C TRP A 428 5.88 -23.42 -12.55
N GLN A 429 6.41 -22.77 -13.59
CA GLN A 429 7.58 -21.89 -13.48
C GLN A 429 7.34 -20.73 -12.51
N SER A 430 6.15 -20.12 -12.56
CA SER A 430 5.78 -19.03 -11.66
C SER A 430 5.71 -19.49 -10.19
N ARG A 431 5.13 -20.67 -9.95
CA ARG A 431 5.08 -21.31 -8.62
C ARG A 431 6.47 -21.68 -8.11
N ASP A 432 7.30 -22.31 -8.93
CA ASP A 432 8.68 -22.64 -8.59
C ASP A 432 9.46 -21.38 -8.19
N ARG A 433 9.31 -20.29 -8.95
CA ARG A 433 9.94 -19.00 -8.62
C ARG A 433 9.42 -18.39 -7.33
N LYS A 434 8.10 -18.39 -7.12
CA LYS A 434 7.45 -17.84 -5.91
C LYS A 434 7.87 -18.58 -4.64
N PHE A 435 7.84 -19.92 -4.66
CA PHE A 435 8.09 -20.73 -3.47
C PHE A 435 9.58 -20.93 -3.18
N ARG A 436 10.42 -21.04 -4.21
CA ARG A 436 11.85 -21.33 -4.00
C ARG A 436 12.76 -20.11 -4.04
N GLY A 437 12.27 -18.95 -4.49
CA GLY A 437 13.08 -17.75 -4.59
C GLY A 437 14.34 -18.03 -5.42
N ASP A 438 15.52 -17.81 -4.84
CA ASP A 438 16.82 -17.99 -5.50
C ASP A 438 17.17 -19.46 -5.78
N ALA A 439 16.53 -20.39 -5.05
CA ALA A 439 16.65 -21.83 -5.29
C ALA A 439 15.78 -22.32 -6.47
N SER A 440 15.02 -21.44 -7.11
CA SER A 440 14.24 -21.77 -8.32
C SER A 440 15.12 -22.30 -9.45
N THR A 441 14.53 -23.15 -10.28
CA THR A 441 15.10 -23.62 -11.54
C THR A 441 15.16 -22.51 -12.61
N THR A 442 14.31 -21.48 -12.48
CA THR A 442 14.33 -20.29 -13.36
C THR A 442 15.34 -19.29 -12.82
N LYS A 443 16.49 -19.16 -13.49
CA LYS A 443 17.58 -18.25 -13.10
C LYS A 443 17.38 -16.82 -13.64
N PRO A 444 18.09 -15.81 -13.10
CA PRO A 444 18.09 -14.45 -13.67
C PRO A 444 18.35 -14.47 -15.18
N GLY A 445 17.63 -13.62 -15.92
CA GLY A 445 17.61 -13.59 -17.39
C GLY A 445 16.92 -14.77 -18.08
N GLN A 446 16.35 -15.73 -17.34
CA GLN A 446 15.66 -16.90 -17.90
C GLN A 446 14.16 -16.90 -17.63
N GLY A 447 13.46 -17.85 -18.27
CA GLY A 447 12.01 -17.99 -18.20
C GLY A 447 11.29 -17.26 -19.33
N PHE A 448 9.96 -17.27 -19.29
CA PHE A 448 9.16 -16.50 -20.24
C PHE A 448 9.19 -15.01 -19.90
N LEU A 449 8.92 -14.16 -20.89
CA LEU A 449 8.77 -12.72 -20.67
C LEU A 449 7.36 -12.42 -20.15
N PHE A 450 7.28 -11.80 -18.98
CA PHE A 450 6.05 -11.26 -18.40
C PHE A 450 6.12 -9.74 -18.43
N GLU A 451 5.28 -9.10 -19.25
CA GLU A 451 5.28 -7.64 -19.44
C GLU A 451 6.67 -7.06 -19.79
N GLY A 452 7.42 -7.81 -20.60
CA GLY A 452 8.75 -7.46 -21.07
C GLY A 452 9.90 -7.85 -20.12
N VAL A 453 9.63 -8.47 -18.99
CA VAL A 453 10.64 -8.88 -17.99
C VAL A 453 10.73 -10.40 -17.92
N ALA A 454 11.93 -10.95 -17.96
CA ALA A 454 12.12 -12.40 -17.80
C ALA A 454 11.67 -12.84 -16.40
N LEU A 455 10.98 -13.98 -16.30
CA LEU A 455 10.46 -14.47 -15.01
C LEU A 455 11.54 -14.57 -13.92
N GLY A 456 12.78 -14.93 -14.29
CA GLY A 456 13.90 -14.97 -13.34
C GLY A 456 14.23 -13.62 -12.71
N ASP A 457 14.04 -12.53 -13.45
CA ASP A 457 14.30 -11.15 -13.03
C ASP A 457 13.05 -10.46 -12.46
N LEU A 458 11.90 -11.10 -12.55
CA LEU A 458 10.64 -10.54 -12.08
C LEU A 458 10.65 -10.46 -10.53
N HIS A 459 10.34 -9.28 -10.00
CA HIS A 459 10.28 -9.06 -8.56
C HIS A 459 9.29 -10.04 -7.89
N PRO A 460 9.58 -10.61 -6.70
CA PRO A 460 8.73 -11.61 -6.05
C PRO A 460 7.25 -11.23 -5.93
N ASN A 461 6.95 -9.97 -5.60
CA ASN A 461 5.56 -9.48 -5.52
C ASN A 461 4.82 -9.55 -6.87
N LEU A 462 5.52 -9.48 -8.00
CA LEU A 462 4.93 -9.52 -9.34
C LEU A 462 4.82 -10.97 -9.87
N VAL A 463 5.62 -11.90 -9.37
CA VAL A 463 5.52 -13.33 -9.72
C VAL A 463 4.16 -13.89 -9.37
N SER A 464 3.58 -13.48 -8.23
CA SER A 464 2.22 -13.89 -7.82
C SER A 464 1.14 -13.42 -8.81
N ILE A 465 1.38 -12.33 -9.55
CA ILE A 465 0.46 -11.83 -10.57
C ILE A 465 0.53 -12.70 -11.83
N ALA A 466 1.75 -13.08 -12.25
CA ALA A 466 1.95 -14.03 -13.34
C ALA A 466 1.33 -15.40 -13.01
N GLU A 467 1.57 -15.91 -11.81
CA GLU A 467 0.97 -17.15 -11.30
C GLU A 467 -0.56 -17.10 -11.43
N ARG A 468 -1.22 -16.07 -10.89
CA ARG A 468 -2.68 -15.95 -10.94
C ARG A 468 -3.22 -15.90 -12.37
N GLN A 469 -2.55 -15.17 -13.27
CA GLN A 469 -2.96 -15.13 -14.68
C GLN A 469 -2.90 -16.52 -15.33
N TYR A 470 -1.80 -17.26 -15.12
CA TYR A 470 -1.64 -18.58 -15.74
C TYR A 470 -2.46 -19.67 -15.04
N ALA A 471 -2.83 -19.50 -13.78
CA ALA A 471 -3.80 -20.37 -13.10
C ALA A 471 -5.17 -20.28 -13.76
N GLU A 472 -5.69 -19.07 -14.02
CA GLU A 472 -6.97 -18.91 -14.72
C GLU A 472 -6.90 -19.41 -16.17
N THR A 473 -5.77 -19.18 -16.85
CA THR A 473 -5.56 -19.65 -18.23
C THR A 473 -5.49 -21.17 -18.30
N GLN A 474 -4.80 -21.82 -17.35
CA GLN A 474 -4.73 -23.28 -17.25
C GLN A 474 -6.09 -23.88 -16.94
N ALA A 475 -6.81 -23.36 -15.95
CA ALA A 475 -8.14 -23.87 -15.58
C ALA A 475 -9.12 -23.81 -16.76
N MET A 476 -9.05 -22.74 -17.57
CA MET A 476 -9.78 -22.66 -18.84
C MET A 476 -9.39 -23.77 -19.82
N PHE A 477 -8.10 -24.04 -20.03
CA PHE A 477 -7.66 -25.13 -20.89
C PHE A 477 -8.05 -26.51 -20.36
N TYR A 478 -7.98 -26.75 -19.05
CA TYR A 478 -8.43 -28.01 -18.46
C TYR A 478 -9.93 -28.23 -18.66
N TRP A 479 -10.74 -27.19 -18.48
CA TRP A 479 -12.15 -27.25 -18.84
C TRP A 479 -12.37 -27.52 -20.33
N LEU A 480 -11.60 -26.86 -21.20
CA LEU A 480 -11.77 -26.94 -22.66
C LEU A 480 -11.43 -28.33 -23.24
N ASN A 481 -10.50 -29.04 -22.58
CA ASN A 481 -9.94 -30.31 -23.03
C ASN A 481 -10.56 -31.55 -22.39
N ASP A 482 -11.49 -31.38 -21.45
CA ASP A 482 -12.08 -32.50 -20.73
C ASP A 482 -13.59 -32.26 -20.57
N PRO A 483 -14.44 -33.13 -21.14
CA PRO A 483 -15.90 -32.98 -21.07
C PRO A 483 -16.47 -33.17 -19.65
N ASP A 484 -15.73 -33.82 -18.74
CA ASP A 484 -16.18 -34.06 -17.36
C ASP A 484 -16.02 -32.81 -16.48
N HIS A 485 -15.17 -31.87 -16.88
CA HIS A 485 -15.08 -30.56 -16.25
C HIS A 485 -16.26 -29.68 -16.67
N VAL A 486 -17.06 -29.24 -15.68
CA VAL A 486 -18.27 -28.45 -15.96
C VAL A 486 -18.02 -26.95 -16.05
N SER A 487 -16.92 -26.47 -15.48
CA SER A 487 -16.61 -25.04 -15.39
C SER A 487 -15.12 -24.81 -15.10
N PRO A 488 -14.46 -23.81 -15.70
CA PRO A 488 -13.09 -23.44 -15.32
C PRO A 488 -13.01 -22.83 -13.92
N TRP A 489 -14.15 -22.56 -13.27
CA TRP A 489 -14.22 -22.10 -11.88
C TRP A 489 -14.36 -23.23 -10.86
N GLN A 490 -14.18 -24.49 -11.26
CA GLN A 490 -14.02 -25.61 -10.34
C GLN A 490 -12.78 -25.45 -9.45
N SER A 491 -12.92 -25.76 -8.16
CA SER A 491 -11.85 -25.60 -7.16
C SER A 491 -10.61 -26.47 -7.44
N ASN A 492 -10.79 -27.66 -8.03
CA ASN A 492 -9.72 -28.60 -8.31
C ASN A 492 -8.87 -28.26 -9.57
N LEU A 493 -9.34 -27.34 -10.43
CA LEU A 493 -8.64 -27.02 -11.69
C LEU A 493 -7.49 -26.02 -11.57
N ARG A 494 -7.43 -25.26 -10.47
CA ARG A 494 -6.38 -24.25 -10.26
C ARG A 494 -5.12 -24.85 -9.66
N GLY A 495 -5.17 -26.10 -9.18
CA GLY A 495 -4.09 -26.77 -8.45
C GLY A 495 -3.78 -26.09 -7.11
N SER A 496 -3.70 -26.87 -6.04
CA SER A 496 -3.24 -26.40 -4.72
C SER A 496 -1.77 -25.99 -4.73
#